data_AF-A0A9C7RMX9-F1
#
_entry.id   AF-A0A9C7RMX9-F1
#
_cell.length_a   1.000
_cell.length_b   1.000
_cell.length_c   1.000
_cell.angle_alpha   90.00
_cell.angle_beta   90.00
_cell.angle_gamma   90.00
#
_symmetry.space_group_name_H-M   'P 1'
#
loop_
_entity.id
_entity.type
_entity.pdbx_description
1 polymer ?
#
loop_
_entity_poly.entity_id
_entity_poly.type
_entity_poly.pdbx_seq_one_letter_code
_entity_poly.pdbx_strand_id
1 'polypeptide(L)'
;MVEIEGKEEQERSEFIDDETKPKMQGIRDTIERAYLGEVEEKEIEVVPEALVVGAGITGMYAALGIADAGFKVHLVERKPFIGGHMAQLDKTFPTLDCSACILTPRMVDVGRHPLINLMTYSEVVEVSGEVGNFKVKVRRKARYVDENK
;
A
#
# COMPACT_ATOMS: atom_id res chain seq x y z
N MET A 1 -10.18 -23.96 -26.97
CA MET A 1 -10.76 -25.31 -27.07
C MET A 1 -10.84 -25.66 -28.55
N VAL A 2 -9.79 -26.26 -29.09
CA VAL A 2 -9.84 -26.90 -30.40
C VAL A 2 -9.85 -28.39 -30.10
N GLU A 3 -11.02 -29.01 -30.22
CA GLU A 3 -11.14 -30.46 -30.23
C GLU A 3 -10.66 -30.93 -31.62
N ILE A 4 -9.55 -31.64 -31.65
CA ILE A 4 -9.15 -32.43 -32.82
C ILE A 4 -9.35 -33.89 -32.43
N GLU A 5 -10.46 -34.47 -32.88
CA GLU A 5 -10.74 -35.89 -32.70
C GLU A 5 -9.72 -36.74 -33.48
N GLY A 6 -9.01 -37.58 -32.73
CA GLY A 6 -8.94 -39.03 -32.95
C GLY A 6 -8.32 -39.51 -34.26
N LYS A 7 -7.04 -39.94 -34.20
CA LYS A 7 -6.62 -41.32 -34.54
C LYS A 7 -5.10 -41.61 -34.52
N GLU A 8 -4.22 -40.64 -34.30
CA GLU A 8 -2.76 -40.87 -34.45
C GLU A 8 -1.95 -40.98 -33.14
N GLU A 9 -2.60 -40.98 -31.97
CA GLU A 9 -1.91 -40.87 -30.68
C GLU A 9 -1.22 -42.16 -30.19
N GLN A 10 -1.58 -43.33 -30.73
CA GLN A 10 -1.19 -44.62 -30.17
C GLN A 10 0.16 -45.18 -30.62
N GLU A 11 0.73 -44.75 -31.76
CA GLU A 11 2.02 -45.29 -32.26
C GLU A 11 3.24 -44.40 -31.97
N ARG A 12 3.05 -43.19 -31.44
CA ARG A 12 4.15 -42.21 -31.24
C ARG A 12 4.75 -42.18 -29.83
N SER A 13 4.20 -42.93 -28.88
CA SER A 13 4.59 -42.85 -27.46
C SER A 13 5.85 -43.66 -27.09
N GLU A 14 6.30 -44.59 -27.93
CA GLU A 14 7.46 -45.45 -27.60
C GLU A 14 8.82 -44.89 -28.05
N PHE A 15 8.85 -43.82 -28.84
CA PHE A 15 10.09 -43.25 -29.41
C PHE A 15 10.55 -41.94 -28.76
N ILE A 16 9.85 -41.47 -27.73
CA ILE A 16 10.12 -40.19 -27.09
C ILE A 16 10.69 -40.45 -25.69
N ASP A 17 12.00 -40.22 -25.51
CA ASP A 17 12.68 -40.23 -24.22
C ASP A 17 11.89 -39.43 -23.17
N ASP A 18 11.83 -39.95 -21.95
CA ASP A 18 11.08 -39.35 -20.84
C ASP A 18 11.57 -37.92 -20.51
N GLU A 19 12.83 -37.63 -20.87
CA GLU A 19 13.46 -36.31 -20.76
C GLU A 19 13.00 -35.29 -21.83
N THR A 20 12.42 -35.76 -22.93
CA THR A 20 11.98 -34.93 -24.08
C THR A 20 10.53 -34.46 -23.93
N LYS A 21 9.69 -35.24 -23.23
CA LYS A 21 8.29 -34.87 -22.90
C LYS A 21 8.14 -33.53 -22.19
N PRO A 22 8.88 -33.22 -21.10
CA PRO A 22 8.76 -31.92 -20.42
C PRO A 22 9.20 -30.74 -21.29
N LYS A 23 10.17 -30.95 -22.20
CA LYS A 23 10.62 -29.91 -23.15
C LYS A 23 9.54 -29.58 -24.17
N MET A 24 8.86 -30.59 -24.71
CA MET A 24 7.72 -30.37 -25.62
C MET A 24 6.54 -29.69 -24.91
N GLN A 25 6.32 -30.01 -23.63
CA GLN A 25 5.26 -29.38 -22.84
C GLN A 25 5.55 -27.91 -22.57
N GLY A 26 6.78 -27.53 -22.21
CA GLY A 26 7.15 -26.12 -22.07
C GLY A 26 7.03 -25.31 -23.37
N ILE A 27 7.30 -25.93 -24.52
CA ILE A 27 7.10 -25.30 -25.83
C ILE A 27 5.60 -25.11 -26.10
N ARG A 28 4.76 -26.10 -25.80
CA ARG A 28 3.29 -25.97 -25.92
C ARG A 28 2.74 -24.86 -25.02
N ASP A 29 3.15 -24.81 -23.76
CA ASP A 29 2.73 -23.75 -22.82
C ASP A 29 3.17 -22.36 -23.30
N THR A 30 4.36 -22.26 -23.89
CA THR A 30 4.88 -21.00 -24.46
C THR A 30 4.08 -20.58 -25.69
N ILE A 31 3.74 -21.53 -26.58
CA ILE A 31 2.92 -21.27 -27.76
C ILE A 31 1.50 -20.86 -27.33
N GLU A 32 0.89 -21.57 -26.37
CA GLU A 32 -0.43 -21.20 -25.84
C GLU A 32 -0.42 -19.82 -25.19
N ARG A 33 0.65 -19.46 -24.47
CA ARG A 33 0.82 -18.10 -23.93
C ARG A 33 1.03 -17.05 -25.03
N ALA A 34 1.70 -17.38 -26.12
CA ALA A 34 1.85 -16.49 -27.26
C ALA A 34 0.54 -16.30 -28.04
N TYR A 35 -0.39 -17.24 -27.94
CA TYR A 35 -1.76 -17.13 -28.50
C TYR A 35 -2.73 -16.38 -27.58
N LEU A 36 -2.38 -16.11 -26.31
CA LEU A 36 -3.12 -15.13 -25.51
C LEU A 36 -2.91 -13.77 -26.17
N GLY A 37 -4.02 -13.12 -26.55
CA GLY A 37 -4.01 -11.82 -27.22
C GLY A 37 -3.32 -10.73 -26.40
N GLU A 38 -3.12 -9.57 -27.02
CA GLU A 38 -2.50 -8.42 -26.38
C GLU A 38 -3.29 -8.00 -25.12
N VAL A 39 -2.57 -7.75 -24.03
CA VAL A 39 -3.17 -7.27 -22.78
C VAL A 39 -3.47 -5.79 -22.97
N GLU A 40 -4.75 -5.44 -23.01
CA GLU A 40 -5.17 -4.04 -23.02
C GLU A 40 -4.83 -3.38 -21.68
N GLU A 41 -3.98 -2.36 -21.72
CA GLU A 41 -3.74 -1.51 -20.56
C GLU A 41 -5.01 -0.70 -20.26
N LYS A 42 -5.56 -0.88 -19.06
CA LYS A 42 -6.73 -0.10 -18.61
C LYS A 42 -6.26 1.16 -17.90
N GLU A 43 -6.72 2.31 -18.39
CA GLU A 43 -6.61 3.58 -17.66
C GLU A 43 -7.61 3.56 -16.49
N ILE A 44 -7.10 3.84 -15.29
CA ILE A 44 -7.90 3.88 -14.06
C ILE A 44 -7.83 5.31 -13.52
N GLU A 45 -9.00 5.89 -13.23
CA GLU A 45 -9.08 7.19 -12.56
C GLU A 45 -8.56 7.08 -11.12
N VAL A 46 -7.64 7.95 -10.74
CA VAL A 46 -6.98 7.93 -9.42
C VAL A 46 -7.58 9.00 -8.53
N VAL A 47 -8.01 8.61 -7.32
CA VAL A 47 -8.43 9.56 -6.30
C VAL A 47 -7.19 10.33 -5.79
N PRO A 48 -7.15 11.68 -5.87
CA PRO A 48 -5.98 12.49 -5.49
C PRO A 48 -5.91 12.71 -3.96
N GLU A 49 -6.06 11.64 -3.19
CA GLU A 49 -5.96 11.62 -1.74
C GLU A 49 -5.00 10.53 -1.28
N ALA A 50 -4.28 10.78 -0.19
CA ALA A 50 -3.36 9.81 0.40
C ALA A 50 -3.79 9.41 1.82
N LEU A 51 -3.55 8.16 2.18
CA LEU A 51 -3.70 7.67 3.56
C LEU A 51 -2.33 7.31 4.11
N VAL A 52 -1.95 7.92 5.22
CA VAL A 52 -0.73 7.60 5.97
C VAL A 52 -1.11 6.90 7.26
N VAL A 53 -0.54 5.71 7.49
CA VAL A 53 -0.79 4.89 8.68
C VAL A 53 0.41 5.00 9.62
N GLY A 54 0.19 5.59 10.79
CA GLY A 54 1.18 5.85 11.83
C GLY A 54 1.69 7.29 11.80
N ALA A 55 1.48 8.04 12.89
CA ALA A 55 1.94 9.42 13.04
C ALA A 55 3.25 9.50 13.85
N GLY A 56 4.22 8.66 13.50
CA GLY A 56 5.62 8.82 13.94
C GLY A 56 6.33 9.93 13.13
N ILE A 57 7.63 10.11 13.37
CA ILE A 57 8.43 11.10 12.63
C ILE A 57 8.30 10.96 11.11
N THR A 58 8.43 9.73 10.60
CA THR A 58 8.34 9.44 9.16
C THR A 58 6.94 9.71 8.60
N GLY A 59 5.89 9.28 9.31
CA GLY A 59 4.51 9.48 8.86
C GLY A 59 4.11 10.95 8.85
N MET A 60 4.57 11.74 9.82
CA MET A 60 4.37 13.18 9.83
C MET A 60 5.07 13.87 8.67
N TYR A 61 6.33 13.52 8.37
CA TYR A 61 7.05 14.06 7.20
C TYR A 61 6.41 13.66 5.87
N ALA A 62 5.97 12.41 5.74
CA ALA A 62 5.26 11.94 4.55
C ALA A 62 3.93 12.70 4.35
N ALA A 63 3.16 12.87 5.43
CA ALA A 63 1.90 13.60 5.38
C ALA A 63 2.10 15.07 5.02
N LEU A 64 3.09 15.75 5.62
CA LEU A 64 3.43 17.13 5.28
C LEU A 64 3.88 17.26 3.82
N GLY A 65 4.78 16.40 3.34
CA GLY A 65 5.27 16.47 1.96
C GLY A 65 4.18 16.28 0.92
N ILE A 66 3.23 15.36 1.16
CA ILE A 66 2.08 15.15 0.26
C ILE A 66 1.10 16.33 0.34
N ALA A 67 0.88 16.87 1.54
CA ALA A 67 -0.03 17.97 1.76
C ALA A 67 0.50 19.30 1.20
N ASP A 68 1.79 19.57 1.33
CA ASP A 68 2.48 20.72 0.74
C ASP A 68 2.47 20.66 -0.80
N ALA A 69 2.41 19.46 -1.38
CA ALA A 69 2.20 19.25 -2.81
C ALA A 69 0.75 19.49 -3.27
N GLY A 70 -0.16 19.82 -2.35
CA GLY A 70 -1.55 20.18 -2.64
C GLY A 70 -2.54 19.01 -2.60
N PHE A 71 -2.13 17.83 -2.15
CA PHE A 71 -3.01 16.66 -2.02
C PHE A 71 -3.56 16.52 -0.61
N LYS A 72 -4.79 16.02 -0.50
CA LYS A 72 -5.41 15.78 0.80
C LYS A 72 -4.85 14.49 1.41
N VAL A 73 -4.51 14.56 2.70
CA VAL A 73 -3.91 13.44 3.44
C VAL A 73 -4.76 13.08 4.65
N HIS A 74 -5.08 11.80 4.79
CA HIS A 74 -5.62 11.22 6.00
C HIS A 74 -4.48 10.61 6.80
N LEU A 75 -4.19 11.13 8.00
CA LEU A 75 -3.12 10.61 8.86
C LEU A 75 -3.74 9.87 10.05
N VAL A 76 -3.60 8.55 10.09
CA VAL A 76 -4.22 7.68 11.10
C VAL A 76 -3.19 7.25 12.14
N GLU A 77 -3.45 7.49 13.41
CA GLU A 77 -2.59 7.07 14.53
C GLU A 77 -3.37 6.27 15.58
N ARG A 78 -2.84 5.09 15.92
CA ARG A 78 -3.46 4.13 16.84
C ARG A 78 -3.53 4.65 18.27
N LYS A 79 -2.53 5.42 18.69
CA LYS A 79 -2.43 6.02 20.03
C LYS A 79 -3.17 7.37 20.09
N PRO A 80 -3.52 7.86 21.28
CA PRO A 80 -4.18 9.16 21.41
C PRO A 80 -3.25 10.36 21.16
N PHE A 81 -1.94 10.11 20.96
CA PHE A 81 -0.92 11.12 20.71
C PHE A 81 -0.09 10.75 19.48
N ILE A 82 0.49 11.76 18.82
CA ILE A 82 1.42 11.63 17.69
C ILE A 82 2.87 11.77 18.16
N GLY A 83 3.84 11.45 17.29
CA GLY A 83 5.28 11.56 17.55
C GLY A 83 6.02 10.22 17.62
N GLY A 84 5.31 9.11 17.83
CA GLY A 84 5.88 7.76 17.82
C GLY A 84 6.94 7.54 18.91
N HIS A 85 7.96 6.74 18.61
CA HIS A 85 9.06 6.46 19.55
C HIS A 85 9.99 7.66 19.75
N MET A 86 10.09 8.54 18.76
CA MET A 86 10.95 9.72 18.85
C MET A 86 10.52 10.66 19.98
N ALA A 87 9.22 10.72 20.27
CA ALA A 87 8.68 11.47 21.42
C ALA A 87 9.14 10.93 22.78
N GLN A 88 9.70 9.72 22.84
CA GLN A 88 10.18 9.07 24.06
C GLN A 88 11.68 9.24 24.26
N LEU A 89 12.39 9.77 23.26
CA LEU A 89 13.84 9.98 23.32
C LEU A 89 14.14 11.34 23.94
N ASP A 90 15.14 11.41 24.82
CA ASP A 90 15.62 12.70 25.33
C ASP A 90 16.43 13.45 24.26
N LYS A 91 17.42 12.77 23.68
CA LYS A 91 18.34 13.32 22.68
C LYS A 91 18.43 12.50 21.41
N THR A 92 18.74 13.14 20.28
CA THR A 92 19.02 12.47 19.01
C THR A 92 20.50 12.52 18.65
N PHE A 93 21.11 11.36 18.46
CA PHE A 93 22.45 11.24 17.85
C PHE A 93 22.38 11.64 16.36
N PRO A 94 23.42 12.25 15.76
CA PRO A 94 24.74 12.58 16.30
C PRO A 94 24.83 13.93 17.01
N THR A 95 23.87 14.83 16.78
CA THR A 95 23.95 16.22 17.20
C THR A 95 23.69 16.43 18.70
N LEU A 96 23.08 15.44 19.35
CA LEU A 96 22.62 15.51 20.75
C LEU A 96 21.60 16.63 20.98
N ASP A 97 20.83 16.96 19.95
CA ASP A 97 19.69 17.86 20.06
C ASP A 97 18.59 17.22 20.91
N CYS A 98 17.81 18.07 21.59
CA CYS A 98 16.59 17.62 22.27
C CYS A 98 15.59 17.10 21.23
N SER A 99 15.12 15.87 21.39
CA SER A 99 14.20 15.25 20.42
C SER A 99 12.89 16.04 20.31
N ALA A 100 12.40 16.59 21.42
CA ALA A 100 11.22 17.44 21.42
C ALA A 100 11.43 18.73 20.60
N CYS A 101 12.62 19.33 20.64
CA CYS A 101 12.90 20.57 19.90
C CYS A 101 12.76 20.40 18.38
N ILE A 102 13.04 19.21 17.84
CA ILE A 102 12.90 18.91 16.41
C ILE A 102 11.54 18.29 16.06
N LEU A 103 10.91 17.57 17.00
CA LEU A 103 9.66 16.86 16.78
C LEU A 103 8.43 17.76 16.93
N THR A 104 8.39 18.58 17.99
CA THR A 104 7.26 19.44 18.31
C THR A 104 6.84 20.39 17.18
N PRO A 105 7.75 21.07 16.44
CA PRO A 105 7.31 21.90 15.31
C PRO A 105 6.55 21.07 14.26
N ARG A 106 7.01 19.85 13.96
CA ARG A 106 6.33 18.97 13.00
C ARG A 106 4.97 18.48 13.51
N MET A 107 4.84 18.24 14.80
CA MET A 107 3.55 17.89 15.41
C MET A 107 2.54 19.04 15.28
N VAL A 108 2.99 20.29 15.44
CA VAL A 108 2.15 21.49 15.29
C VAL A 108 1.77 21.70 13.83
N ASP A 109 2.72 21.57 12.91
CA ASP A 109 2.49 21.71 11.47
C ASP A 109 1.40 20.73 11.01
N VAL A 110 1.57 19.44 11.33
CA VAL A 110 0.59 18.39 11.00
C VAL A 110 -0.77 18.66 11.63
N GLY A 111 -0.81 19.12 12.89
CA GLY A 111 -2.06 19.39 13.59
C GLY A 111 -2.83 20.60 13.08
N ARG A 112 -2.18 21.51 12.32
CA ARG A 112 -2.79 22.74 11.80
C ARG A 112 -2.93 22.78 10.28
N HIS A 113 -2.31 21.83 9.56
CA HIS A 113 -2.30 21.85 8.11
C HIS A 113 -3.71 21.63 7.53
N PRO A 114 -4.22 22.50 6.65
CA PRO A 114 -5.61 22.44 6.17
C PRO A 114 -5.92 21.19 5.33
N LEU A 115 -4.91 20.63 4.66
CA LEU A 115 -5.05 19.42 3.85
C LEU A 115 -4.75 18.13 4.60
N ILE A 116 -4.39 18.19 5.89
CA ILE A 116 -4.15 17.00 6.70
C ILE A 116 -5.33 16.78 7.65
N ASN A 117 -6.03 15.67 7.44
CA ASN A 117 -7.02 15.19 8.37
C ASN A 117 -6.38 14.20 9.36
N LEU A 118 -6.01 14.71 10.53
CA LEU A 118 -5.39 13.94 11.61
C LEU A 118 -6.43 13.14 12.42
N MET A 119 -6.33 11.81 12.38
CA MET A 119 -7.16 10.88 13.14
C MET A 119 -6.33 10.17 14.21
N THR A 120 -6.21 10.78 15.39
CA THR A 120 -5.58 10.13 16.55
C THR A 120 -6.55 9.18 17.24
N TYR A 121 -6.01 8.21 17.97
CA TYR A 121 -6.76 7.14 18.63
C TYR A 121 -7.65 6.34 17.65
N SER A 122 -7.14 6.13 16.44
CA SER A 122 -7.86 5.52 15.32
C SER A 122 -7.00 4.47 14.64
N GLU A 123 -7.59 3.41 14.13
CA GLU A 123 -6.86 2.33 13.46
C GLU A 123 -7.56 1.88 12.19
N VAL A 124 -6.76 1.53 11.18
CA VAL A 124 -7.27 0.95 9.94
C VAL A 124 -7.69 -0.49 10.23
N VAL A 125 -8.95 -0.82 9.91
CA VAL A 125 -9.52 -2.15 10.13
C VAL A 125 -9.50 -2.97 8.85
N GLU A 126 -9.78 -2.31 7.72
CA GLU A 126 -9.95 -2.99 6.44
C GLU A 126 -9.54 -2.05 5.31
N VAL A 127 -8.81 -2.58 4.33
CA VAL A 127 -8.46 -1.90 3.08
C VAL A 127 -9.00 -2.78 1.96
N SER A 128 -9.79 -2.17 1.08
CA SER A 128 -10.40 -2.81 -0.08
C SER A 128 -10.23 -1.93 -1.31
N GLY A 129 -10.41 -2.49 -2.50
CA GLY A 129 -10.25 -1.78 -3.77
C GLY A 129 -8.93 -2.08 -4.47
N GLU A 130 -8.60 -1.24 -5.44
CA GLU A 130 -7.47 -1.42 -6.36
C GLU A 130 -6.57 -0.17 -6.33
N VAL A 131 -5.40 -0.25 -6.97
CA VAL A 131 -4.45 0.87 -7.03
C VAL A 131 -5.16 2.12 -7.57
N GLY A 132 -5.09 3.21 -6.79
CA GLY A 132 -5.73 4.49 -7.11
C GLY A 132 -7.17 4.64 -6.63
N ASN A 133 -7.85 3.55 -6.26
CA ASN A 133 -9.25 3.53 -5.80
C ASN A 133 -9.43 2.72 -4.52
N PHE A 134 -8.70 3.09 -3.47
CA PHE A 134 -8.78 2.43 -2.18
C PHE A 134 -10.01 2.88 -1.38
N LYS A 135 -10.75 1.92 -0.83
CA LYS A 135 -11.77 2.13 0.21
C LYS A 135 -11.24 1.58 1.52
N VAL A 136 -11.00 2.49 2.46
CA VAL A 136 -10.40 2.16 3.76
C VAL A 136 -11.39 2.41 4.88
N LYS A 137 -11.61 1.40 5.73
CA LYS A 137 -12.41 1.53 6.95
C LYS A 137 -11.48 1.84 8.13
N VAL A 138 -11.70 2.99 8.75
CA VAL A 138 -10.96 3.45 9.93
C VAL A 138 -11.88 3.40 11.15
N ARG A 139 -11.45 2.68 12.19
CA ARG A 139 -12.13 2.64 13.49
C ARG A 139 -11.54 3.70 14.41
N ARG A 140 -12.32 4.74 14.70
CA ARG A 140 -12.00 5.72 15.76
C ARG A 140 -12.45 5.17 17.11
N LYS A 141 -11.53 5.03 18.04
CA LYS A 141 -11.84 4.52 19.39
C LYS A 141 -12.51 5.62 20.22
N ALA A 142 -13.46 5.24 21.07
CA ALA A 142 -14.16 6.17 21.94
C ALA A 142 -13.20 6.72 23.01
N ARG A 143 -13.02 8.04 23.05
CA ARG A 143 -12.22 8.71 24.09
C ARG A 143 -13.00 8.95 25.38
N TYR A 144 -14.32 8.77 25.35
CA TYR A 144 -15.24 9.08 26.45
C TYR A 144 -15.17 10.54 26.93
N VAL A 145 -14.71 11.45 26.06
CA VAL A 145 -14.61 12.89 26.26
C VAL A 145 -15.05 13.57 24.97
N ASP A 146 -15.76 14.70 25.07
CA ASP A 146 -16.08 15.55 23.92
C ASP A 146 -14.83 16.36 23.54
N GLU A 147 -14.35 16.19 22.31
CA GLU A 147 -13.15 16.90 21.83
C GLU A 147 -13.43 18.36 21.46
N ASN A 148 -14.71 18.75 21.35
CA ASN A 148 -15.12 20.09 20.91
C ASN A 148 -15.56 21.00 22.07
N LYS A 149 -15.51 20.52 23.31
CA LYS A 149 -16.06 21.22 24.48
C LYS A 149 -15.14 21.11 25.68
#